data_AF-A0A964UEC7-F1
#
_entry.id   AF-A0A964UEC7-F1
#
_cell.length_a   1.000
_cell.length_b   1.000
_cell.length_c   1.000
_cell.angle_alpha   90.00
_cell.angle_beta   90.00
_cell.angle_gamma   90.00
#
_symmetry.space_group_name_H-M   'P 1'
#
loop_
_entity.id
_entity.type
_entity.pdbx_description
1 polymer ?
#
loop_
_entity_poly.entity_id
_entity_poly.type
_entity_poly.pdbx_seq_one_letter_code
_entity_poly.pdbx_strand_id
1 'polypeptide(L)'
;MDTRASLLAGAKAAFLGALVGTSLPALLMVVVLAGSVASDPGPVLLAMLLPFGTGLLAAILGLLVVGWPLTAWFHRTGQESWRAYVVPGVVIGALLVGVIAHSILGGYPAMSLVLAAFGALTGGATAHFWWVFARKRRAMVHAPSLEAIFD
;
A
#
# COMPACT_ATOMS: atom_id res chain seq x y z
N MET A 1 -18.66 13.01 7.83
CA MET A 1 -17.22 12.62 7.89
C MET A 1 -16.43 13.89 8.05
N ASP A 2 -15.48 13.96 8.99
CA ASP A 2 -14.53 15.07 8.94
C ASP A 2 -13.51 14.74 7.84
N THR A 3 -13.76 15.25 6.63
CA THR A 3 -13.06 14.88 5.39
C THR A 3 -11.55 14.99 5.54
N ARG A 4 -11.09 15.99 6.32
CA ARG A 4 -9.68 16.24 6.62
C ARG A 4 -9.03 15.07 7.38
N ALA A 5 -9.70 14.53 8.40
CA ALA A 5 -9.16 13.43 9.20
C ALA A 5 -8.99 12.15 8.37
N SER A 6 -9.90 11.90 7.43
CA SER A 6 -9.79 10.75 6.52
C SER A 6 -8.69 10.91 5.49
N LEU A 7 -8.50 12.11 4.96
CA LEU A 7 -7.42 12.41 4.02
C LEU A 7 -6.05 12.20 4.68
N LEU A 8 -5.89 12.71 5.91
CA LEU A 8 -4.66 12.51 6.68
C LEU A 8 -4.41 11.04 7.01
N ALA A 9 -5.44 10.28 7.37
CA ALA A 9 -5.31 8.84 7.60
C ALA A 9 -4.91 8.09 6.32
N GLY A 10 -5.50 8.47 5.18
CA GLY A 10 -5.16 7.91 3.86
C GLY A 10 -3.72 8.21 3.46
N ALA A 11 -3.29 9.47 3.60
CA ALA A 11 -1.91 9.89 3.32
C ALA A 11 -0.90 9.13 4.20
N LYS A 12 -1.17 8.99 5.50
CA LYS A 12 -0.31 8.20 6.41
C LYS A 12 -0.26 6.73 6.00
N ALA A 13 -1.39 6.15 5.63
CA ALA A 13 -1.46 4.76 5.20
C ALA A 13 -0.70 4.52 3.89
N ALA A 14 -0.83 5.42 2.92
CA ALA A 14 -0.10 5.36 1.66
C ALA A 14 1.42 5.52 1.89
N PHE A 15 1.82 6.50 2.70
CA PHE A 15 3.23 6.74 3.04
C PHE A 15 3.89 5.53 3.70
N LEU A 16 3.28 4.99 4.77
CA LEU A 16 3.84 3.83 5.46
C LEU A 16 3.77 2.56 4.61
N GLY A 17 2.70 2.37 3.83
CA GLY A 17 2.60 1.22 2.94
C GLY A 17 3.64 1.23 1.83
N ALA A 18 3.89 2.40 1.22
CA ALA A 18 4.98 2.60 0.28
C ALA A 18 6.34 2.31 0.93
N LEU A 19 6.59 2.86 2.13
CA LEU A 19 7.84 2.63 2.84
C LEU A 19 8.11 1.13 3.06
N VAL A 20 7.09 0.37 3.49
CA VAL A 20 7.20 -1.08 3.69
C VAL A 20 7.46 -1.79 2.37
N GLY A 21 6.65 -1.53 1.35
CA GLY A 21 6.74 -2.20 0.06
C GLY A 21 8.01 -1.89 -0.74
N THR A 22 8.58 -0.71 -0.55
CA THR A 22 9.78 -0.25 -1.28
C THR A 22 11.07 -0.38 -0.47
N SER A 23 11.00 -0.80 0.79
CA SER A 23 12.17 -0.91 1.68
C SER A 23 13.29 -1.79 1.11
N LEU A 24 12.95 -2.99 0.64
CA LEU A 24 13.89 -3.95 0.06
C LEU A 24 14.44 -3.49 -1.31
N PRO A 25 13.61 -3.04 -2.28
CA PRO A 25 14.11 -2.44 -3.52
C PRO A 25 15.03 -1.24 -3.29
N ALA A 26 14.68 -0.38 -2.33
CA ALA A 26 15.52 0.77 -1.96
C ALA A 26 16.86 0.32 -1.39
N LEU A 27 16.88 -0.68 -0.51
CA LEU A 27 18.12 -1.25 0.05
C LEU A 27 19.01 -1.84 -1.06
N LEU A 28 18.44 -2.60 -2.00
CA LEU A 28 19.17 -3.13 -3.14
C LEU A 28 19.76 -2.02 -4.01
N MET A 29 18.98 -0.97 -4.30
CA MET A 29 19.48 0.19 -5.04
C MET A 29 20.63 0.87 -4.32
N VAL A 30 20.55 1.04 -3.00
CA VAL A 30 21.63 1.64 -2.22
C VAL A 30 22.91 0.83 -2.35
N VAL A 31 22.84 -0.49 -2.26
CA VAL A 31 24.01 -1.37 -2.41
C VAL A 31 24.61 -1.28 -3.81
N VAL A 32 23.76 -1.33 -4.85
CA VAL A 32 24.22 -1.28 -6.25
C VAL A 32 24.85 0.07 -6.58
N LEU A 33 24.30 1.17 -6.05
CA LEU A 33 24.73 2.53 -6.36
C LEU A 33 25.84 3.07 -5.44
N ALA A 34 26.16 2.39 -4.33
CA ALA A 34 27.18 2.82 -3.39
C ALA A 34 28.56 3.02 -4.05
N GLY A 35 28.90 2.20 -5.06
CA GLY A 35 30.14 2.34 -5.82
C GLY A 35 30.17 3.55 -6.77
N SER A 36 29.02 4.15 -7.08
CA SER A 36 28.86 5.22 -8.07
C SER A 36 28.77 6.62 -7.45
N VAL A 37 28.61 6.71 -6.12
CA VAL A 37 28.43 7.98 -5.39
C VAL A 37 29.65 8.90 -5.51
N ALA A 38 30.85 8.34 -5.64
CA ALA A 38 32.09 9.11 -5.66
C ALA A 38 32.26 9.96 -6.94
N SER A 39 31.58 9.61 -8.04
CA SER A 39 31.72 10.28 -9.33
C SER A 39 30.66 11.35 -9.59
N ASP A 40 29.41 11.12 -9.19
CA ASP A 40 28.33 12.11 -9.29
C ASP A 40 27.17 11.75 -8.33
N PRO A 41 27.00 12.47 -7.21
CA PRO A 41 26.01 12.12 -6.20
C PRO A 41 24.57 12.47 -6.60
N GLY A 42 24.36 13.41 -7.53
CA GLY A 42 23.03 13.91 -7.87
C GLY A 42 22.11 12.83 -8.47
N PRO A 43 22.50 12.21 -9.60
CA PRO A 43 21.74 11.13 -10.22
C PRO A 43 21.58 9.90 -9.32
N VAL A 44 22.58 9.61 -8.48
CA VAL A 44 22.54 8.49 -7.54
C VAL A 44 21.47 8.69 -6.47
N LEU A 45 21.39 9.89 -5.89
CA LEU A 45 20.34 10.23 -4.92
C LEU A 45 18.94 10.14 -5.54
N LEU A 46 18.77 10.65 -6.76
CA LEU A 46 17.49 10.57 -7.47
C LEU A 46 17.08 9.11 -7.72
N ALA A 47 18.01 8.28 -8.16
CA ALA A 47 17.77 6.85 -8.36
C ALA A 47 17.35 6.17 -7.05
N MET A 48 18.04 6.44 -5.93
CA MET A 48 17.70 5.89 -4.61
C MET A 48 16.28 6.25 -4.14
N LEU A 49 15.76 7.43 -4.49
CA LEU A 49 14.42 7.88 -4.12
C LEU A 49 13.32 7.34 -5.04
N LEU A 50 13.68 6.86 -6.23
CA LEU A 50 12.76 6.45 -7.29
C LEU A 50 11.84 5.28 -6.87
N PRO A 51 12.33 4.22 -6.19
CA PRO A 51 11.46 3.17 -5.67
C PRO A 51 10.41 3.70 -4.69
N PHE A 52 10.81 4.59 -3.78
CA PHE A 52 9.89 5.17 -2.80
C PHE A 52 8.85 6.08 -3.46
N GLY A 53 9.28 6.97 -4.36
CA GLY A 53 8.37 7.89 -5.05
C GLY A 53 7.32 7.16 -5.90
N THR A 54 7.75 6.13 -6.65
CA THR A 54 6.84 5.30 -7.45
C THR A 54 5.91 4.47 -6.56
N GLY A 55 6.42 3.87 -5.48
CA GLY A 55 5.59 3.14 -4.51
C GLY A 55 4.57 4.02 -3.80
N LEU A 56 4.94 5.26 -3.46
CA LEU A 56 4.04 6.24 -2.86
C LEU A 56 2.93 6.64 -3.83
N LEU A 57 3.27 6.92 -5.07
CA LEU A 57 2.29 7.24 -6.11
C LEU A 57 1.31 6.07 -6.31
N ALA A 58 1.83 4.84 -6.41
CA ALA A 58 1.02 3.63 -6.54
C ALA A 58 0.11 3.41 -5.33
N ALA A 59 0.60 3.64 -4.11
CA ALA A 59 -0.18 3.52 -2.88
C ALA A 59 -1.31 4.57 -2.81
N ILE A 60 -1.04 5.81 -3.18
CA ILE A 60 -2.04 6.88 -3.25
C ILE A 60 -3.11 6.51 -4.29
N LEU A 61 -2.70 6.20 -5.52
CA LEU A 61 -3.65 5.85 -6.59
C LEU A 61 -4.47 4.59 -6.23
N GLY A 62 -3.84 3.57 -5.66
CA GLY A 62 -4.50 2.37 -5.19
C GLY A 62 -5.54 2.68 -4.10
N LEU A 63 -5.23 3.56 -3.15
CA LEU A 63 -6.17 4.00 -2.13
C LEU A 63 -7.36 4.76 -2.75
N LEU A 64 -7.11 5.65 -3.71
CA LEU A 64 -8.13 6.48 -4.36
C LEU A 64 -9.07 5.65 -5.24
N VAL A 65 -8.50 4.82 -6.12
CA VAL A 65 -9.22 4.09 -7.18
C VAL A 65 -9.83 2.81 -6.65
N VAL A 66 -9.18 2.14 -5.70
CA VAL A 66 -9.62 0.83 -5.19
C VAL A 66 -10.02 0.93 -3.73
N GLY A 67 -9.15 1.48 -2.88
CA GLY A 67 -9.33 1.49 -1.43
C GLY A 67 -10.60 2.19 -0.96
N TRP A 68 -10.89 3.39 -1.49
CA TRP A 68 -12.08 4.15 -1.13
C TRP A 68 -13.37 3.52 -1.61
N PRO A 69 -13.52 3.14 -2.89
CA PRO A 69 -14.71 2.42 -3.35
C PRO A 69 -14.95 1.13 -2.56
N LEU A 70 -13.90 0.37 -2.28
CA LEU A 70 -13.98 -0.85 -1.49
C LEU A 70 -14.40 -0.57 -0.04
N THR A 71 -13.87 0.50 0.57
CA THR A 71 -14.29 0.95 1.90
C THR A 71 -15.78 1.33 1.92
N ALA A 72 -16.24 2.07 0.91
CA ALA A 72 -17.64 2.47 0.80
C ALA A 72 -18.56 1.23 0.64
N TRP A 73 -18.11 0.24 -0.12
CA TRP A 73 -18.82 -1.02 -0.29
C TRP A 73 -18.95 -1.79 1.03
N PHE A 74 -17.83 -2.05 1.74
CA PHE A 74 -17.86 -2.77 3.02
C PHE A 74 -18.64 -2.04 4.10
N HIS A 75 -18.61 -0.70 4.08
CA HIS A 75 -19.39 0.09 5.01
C HIS A 75 -20.90 -0.11 4.77
N ARG A 76 -21.34 -0.15 3.52
CA ARG A 76 -22.75 -0.38 3.16
C ARG A 76 -23.23 -1.78 3.51
N THR A 77 -22.35 -2.78 3.42
CA THR A 77 -22.72 -4.19 3.71
C THR A 77 -22.50 -4.59 5.18
N GLY A 78 -21.94 -3.70 6.01
CA GLY A 78 -21.61 -4.00 7.41
C GLY A 78 -20.48 -5.02 7.58
N GLN A 79 -19.77 -5.38 6.51
CA GLN A 79 -18.73 -6.42 6.52
C GLN A 79 -17.32 -5.84 6.75
N GLU A 80 -17.20 -4.88 7.68
CA GLU A 80 -15.92 -4.26 7.99
C GLU A 80 -15.07 -5.15 8.90
N SER A 81 -14.03 -5.76 8.33
CA SER A 81 -13.02 -6.50 9.10
C SER A 81 -11.63 -6.21 8.55
N TRP A 82 -10.61 -6.37 9.39
CA TRP A 82 -9.21 -6.21 8.96
C TRP A 82 -8.87 -7.05 7.71
N ARG A 83 -9.34 -8.30 7.67
CA ARG A 83 -9.12 -9.22 6.54
C ARG A 83 -9.79 -8.73 5.26
N ALA A 84 -10.98 -8.13 5.36
CA ALA A 84 -11.71 -7.59 4.22
C ALA A 84 -10.92 -6.47 3.50
N TYR A 85 -10.08 -5.72 4.21
CA TYR A 85 -9.22 -4.71 3.60
C TYR A 85 -7.90 -5.29 3.11
N VAL A 86 -7.22 -6.09 3.94
CA VAL A 86 -5.85 -6.53 3.65
C VAL A 86 -5.80 -7.55 2.52
N VAL A 87 -6.70 -8.54 2.47
CA VAL A 87 -6.67 -9.59 1.44
C VAL A 87 -6.84 -8.99 0.03
N PRO A 88 -7.86 -8.15 -0.25
CA PRO A 88 -7.96 -7.48 -1.54
C PRO A 88 -6.79 -6.54 -1.81
N GLY A 89 -6.27 -5.84 -0.79
CA GLY A 89 -5.10 -4.98 -0.94
C GLY A 89 -3.86 -5.73 -1.43
N VAL A 90 -3.60 -6.91 -0.86
CA VAL A 90 -2.50 -7.81 -1.28
C VAL A 90 -2.74 -8.30 -2.71
N VAL A 91 -3.92 -8.83 -3.01
CA VAL A 91 -4.23 -9.42 -4.32
C VAL A 91 -4.17 -8.36 -5.42
N ILE A 92 -4.84 -7.23 -5.21
CA ILE A 92 -4.91 -6.15 -6.21
C ILE A 92 -3.54 -5.50 -6.39
N GLY A 93 -2.80 -5.27 -5.30
CA GLY A 93 -1.43 -4.75 -5.38
C GLY A 93 -0.51 -5.68 -6.17
N ALA A 94 -0.60 -7.00 -5.93
CA ALA A 94 0.18 -7.99 -6.67
C ALA A 94 -0.18 -8.02 -8.16
N LEU A 95 -1.48 -8.03 -8.47
CA LEU A 95 -1.96 -8.10 -9.86
C LEU A 95 -1.60 -6.84 -10.64
N LEU A 96 -1.85 -5.64 -10.09
CA LEU A 96 -1.53 -4.38 -10.76
C LEU A 96 -0.05 -4.27 -11.08
N VAL A 97 0.81 -4.45 -10.08
CA VAL A 97 2.25 -4.32 -10.28
C VAL A 97 2.77 -5.45 -11.16
N GLY A 98 2.26 -6.67 -11.01
CA GLY A 98 2.64 -7.81 -11.85
C GLY A 98 2.30 -7.61 -13.32
N VAL A 99 1.08 -7.14 -13.63
CA VAL A 99 0.65 -6.87 -15.02
C VAL A 99 1.48 -5.75 -15.65
N ILE A 100 1.72 -4.66 -14.91
CA ILE A 100 2.54 -3.53 -15.38
C ILE A 100 4.00 -3.97 -15.58
N ALA A 101 4.56 -4.70 -14.61
CA ALA A 101 5.92 -5.21 -14.72
C ALA A 101 6.06 -6.17 -15.91
N HIS A 102 5.10 -7.06 -16.11
CA HIS A 102 5.11 -8.01 -17.22
C HIS A 102 5.01 -7.32 -18.58
N SER A 103 4.17 -6.28 -18.71
CA SER A 103 4.04 -5.53 -19.97
C SER A 103 5.29 -4.72 -20.32
N ILE A 104 6.02 -4.22 -19.31
CA ILE A 104 7.27 -3.47 -19.51
C ILE A 104 8.45 -4.42 -19.75
N LEU A 105 8.56 -5.48 -18.96
CA LEU A 105 9.74 -6.33 -18.92
C LEU A 105 9.71 -7.48 -19.93
N GLY A 106 8.54 -7.91 -20.42
CA GLY A 106 8.30 -8.81 -21.56
C GLY A 106 9.02 -10.17 -21.54
N GLY A 107 10.35 -10.17 -21.53
CA GLY A 107 11.25 -11.34 -21.48
C GLY A 107 11.74 -11.75 -20.08
N TYR A 108 11.35 -11.06 -19.00
CA TYR A 108 11.80 -11.38 -17.63
C TYR A 108 10.64 -11.76 -16.69
N PRO A 109 10.06 -12.97 -16.84
CA PRO A 109 8.90 -13.39 -16.05
C PRO A 109 9.22 -13.51 -14.55
N ALA A 110 10.41 -14.01 -14.20
CA ALA A 110 10.85 -14.10 -12.81
C ALA A 110 10.94 -12.72 -12.13
N MET A 111 11.48 -11.72 -12.83
CA MET A 111 11.54 -10.34 -12.31
C MET A 111 10.14 -9.75 -12.15
N SER A 112 9.23 -10.03 -13.09
CA SER A 112 7.84 -9.57 -13.01
C SER A 112 7.12 -10.14 -11.77
N LEU A 113 7.36 -11.40 -11.42
CA LEU A 113 6.84 -12.03 -10.20
C LEU A 113 7.43 -11.41 -8.92
N VAL A 114 8.72 -11.10 -8.92
CA VAL A 114 9.37 -10.41 -7.78
C VAL A 114 8.76 -9.03 -7.58
N LEU A 115 8.53 -8.27 -8.66
CA LEU A 115 7.87 -6.97 -8.59
C LEU A 115 6.40 -7.09 -8.13
N ALA A 116 5.68 -8.11 -8.59
CA ALA A 116 4.34 -8.41 -8.11
C ALA A 116 4.32 -8.65 -6.58
N ALA A 117 5.32 -9.35 -6.03
CA ALA A 117 5.44 -9.53 -4.58
C ALA A 117 5.62 -8.20 -3.83
N PHE A 118 6.40 -7.26 -4.36
CA PHE A 118 6.50 -5.91 -3.79
C PHE A 118 5.19 -5.12 -3.92
N GLY A 119 4.46 -5.29 -5.03
CA GLY A 119 3.10 -4.77 -5.16
C GLY A 119 2.16 -5.31 -4.10
N ALA A 120 2.24 -6.61 -3.82
CA ALA A 120 1.46 -7.29 -2.79
C ALA A 120 1.76 -6.73 -1.39
N LEU A 121 3.05 -6.55 -1.06
CA LEU A 121 3.50 -5.98 0.21
C LEU A 121 3.04 -4.52 0.35
N THR A 122 3.19 -3.72 -0.70
CA THR A 122 2.75 -2.32 -0.71
C THR A 122 1.25 -2.23 -0.47
N GLY A 123 0.44 -2.94 -1.29
CA GLY A 123 -1.01 -2.92 -1.19
C GLY A 123 -1.53 -3.47 0.13
N GLY A 124 -0.96 -4.57 0.62
CA GLY A 124 -1.30 -5.15 1.93
C GLY A 124 -0.96 -4.23 3.10
N ALA A 125 0.22 -3.61 3.09
CA ALA A 125 0.64 -2.67 4.11
C ALA A 125 -0.22 -1.39 4.10
N THR A 126 -0.47 -0.80 2.93
CA THR A 126 -1.36 0.36 2.79
C THR A 126 -2.77 0.03 3.31
N ALA A 127 -3.33 -1.13 2.96
CA ALA A 127 -4.63 -1.56 3.44
C ALA A 127 -4.64 -1.79 4.96
N HIS A 128 -3.57 -2.38 5.52
CA HIS A 128 -3.41 -2.55 6.95
C HIS A 128 -3.41 -1.20 7.67
N PHE A 129 -2.58 -0.26 7.25
CA PHE A 129 -2.50 1.07 7.88
C PHE A 129 -3.77 1.88 7.70
N TRP A 130 -4.45 1.73 6.55
CA TRP A 130 -5.77 2.33 6.33
C TRP A 130 -6.79 1.81 7.35
N TRP A 131 -6.84 0.50 7.59
CA TRP A 131 -7.68 -0.08 8.62
C TRP A 131 -7.35 0.50 10.00
N VAL A 132 -6.07 0.52 10.38
CA VAL A 132 -5.63 0.98 11.70
C VAL A 132 -5.96 2.46 11.94
N PHE A 133 -5.71 3.33 10.97
CA PHE A 133 -5.85 4.78 11.16
C PHE A 133 -7.25 5.32 10.85
N ALA A 134 -7.95 4.75 9.87
CA ALA A 134 -9.23 5.30 9.40
C ALA A 134 -10.45 4.51 9.87
N ARG A 135 -10.35 3.18 10.09
CA ARG A 135 -11.52 2.31 10.25
C ARG A 135 -11.67 1.65 11.61
N LYS A 136 -10.58 1.15 12.22
CA LYS A 136 -10.62 0.34 13.46
C LYS A 136 -11.48 0.96 14.56
N ARG A 137 -11.32 2.26 14.83
CA ARG A 137 -12.11 2.97 15.85
C ARG A 137 -13.61 3.03 15.51
N ARG A 138 -13.99 3.17 14.25
CA ARG A 138 -15.40 3.28 13.84
C ARG A 138 -16.11 1.93 13.85
N ALA A 139 -15.42 0.88 13.40
CA ALA A 139 -15.95 -0.47 13.46
C ALA A 139 -16.23 -0.91 14.90
N MET A 140 -15.40 -0.50 15.87
CA MET A 140 -15.62 -0.79 17.30
C MET A 140 -16.80 -0.01 17.91
N VAL A 141 -17.17 1.15 17.37
CA VAL A 141 -18.34 1.93 17.85
C VAL A 141 -19.67 1.32 17.39
N HIS A 142 -19.66 0.54 16.30
CA HIS A 142 -20.86 -0.14 15.77
C HIS A 142 -20.94 -1.62 16.21
N ALA A 143 -20.00 -2.08 17.04
CA ALA A 143 -20.17 -3.37 17.70
C ALA A 143 -21.31 -3.21 18.71
N PRO A 144 -22.31 -4.11 18.74
CA PRO A 144 -23.31 -4.12 19.80
C PRO A 144 -22.55 -4.13 21.14
N SER A 145 -22.96 -3.26 22.07
CA SER A 145 -22.38 -3.27 23.41
C SER A 145 -22.44 -4.70 23.93
N LEU A 146 -21.38 -5.17 24.60
CA LEU A 146 -21.38 -6.51 25.19
C LEU A 146 -22.60 -6.69 26.11
N GLU A 147 -23.08 -5.61 26.70
CA GLU A 147 -24.35 -5.53 27.45
C GLU A 147 -25.56 -6.02 26.64
N ALA A 148 -25.70 -5.64 25.36
CA ALA A 148 -26.81 -6.08 24.51
C ALA A 148 -26.72 -7.55 24.04
N ILE A 149 -25.62 -8.26 24.35
CA ILE A 149 -25.45 -9.69 24.07
C ILE A 149 -25.82 -10.54 25.30
N PHE A 150 -25.85 -9.93 26.49
CA PHE A 150 -26.11 -10.62 27.76
C PHE A 150 -27.45 -10.22 28.43
N ASP A 151 -28.22 -9.33 27.81
CA ASP A 151 -29.64 -9.06 28.12
C ASP A 151 -30.57 -9.89 27.21
#